data_AF-A0A2A4IR97-F1
#
_entry.id   AF-A0A2A4IR97-F1
#
_cell.length_a   1.000
_cell.length_b   1.000
_cell.length_c   1.000
_cell.angle_alpha   90.00
_cell.angle_beta   90.00
_cell.angle_gamma   90.00
#
_symmetry.space_group_name_H-M   'P 1'
#
loop_
_entity.id
_entity.type
_entity.pdbx_description
1 polymer ?
#
loop_
_entity_poly.entity_id
_entity_poly.type
_entity_poly.pdbx_seq_one_letter_code
_entity_poly.pdbx_strand_id
1 'polypeptide(L)'
;MKKIITTILALTLLSMFAVSCNKGFSFYDLGGTWVGSGGSFTVNTSAKTITKNNQTYNVQGASDTKAQLLSIMLLKDGSNAGTITFTSKTEANGTGDFNGSWTKQ
;
A
#
# COMPACT_ATOMS: atom_id res chain seq x y z
N MET A 1 -9.59 -36.18 -26.74
CA MET A 1 -10.42 -34.99 -26.42
C MET A 1 -10.37 -34.58 -24.94
N LYS A 2 -10.58 -35.48 -23.96
CA LYS A 2 -10.53 -35.13 -22.51
C LYS A 2 -9.22 -34.48 -22.02
N LYS A 3 -8.05 -34.87 -22.57
CA LYS A 3 -6.73 -34.32 -22.20
C LYS A 3 -6.50 -32.88 -22.70
N ILE A 4 -7.15 -32.47 -23.79
CA ILE A 4 -6.95 -31.13 -24.38
C ILE A 4 -7.74 -30.09 -23.57
N ILE A 5 -8.97 -30.43 -23.16
CA ILE A 5 -9.84 -29.56 -22.37
C ILE A 5 -9.20 -29.25 -21.00
N THR A 6 -8.58 -30.23 -20.35
CA THR A 6 -7.90 -30.06 -19.07
C THR A 6 -6.67 -29.16 -19.17
N THR A 7 -5.88 -29.27 -20.25
CA THR A 7 -4.73 -28.39 -20.49
C THR A 7 -5.13 -26.95 -20.79
N ILE A 8 -6.19 -26.73 -21.58
CA ILE A 8 -6.69 -25.39 -21.89
C ILE A 8 -7.25 -24.71 -20.64
N LEU A 9 -7.98 -25.45 -19.79
CA LEU A 9 -8.51 -24.92 -18.54
C LEU A 9 -7.40 -24.57 -17.54
N ALA A 10 -6.34 -25.38 -17.48
CA ALA A 10 -5.16 -25.07 -16.66
C ALA A 10 -4.44 -23.79 -17.16
N LEU A 11 -4.31 -23.62 -18.48
CA LEU A 11 -3.68 -22.43 -19.08
C LEU A 11 -4.51 -21.15 -18.86
N THR A 12 -5.84 -21.21 -18.90
CA THR A 12 -6.70 -20.05 -18.63
C THR A 12 -6.72 -19.67 -17.16
N LEU A 13 -6.68 -20.63 -16.23
CA LEU A 13 -6.49 -20.30 -14.81
C LEU A 13 -5.11 -19.67 -14.57
N LEU A 14 -4.04 -20.23 -15.14
CA LEU A 14 -2.68 -19.68 -14.99
C LEU A 14 -2.56 -18.25 -15.55
N SER A 15 -3.23 -17.95 -16.66
CA SER A 15 -3.23 -16.60 -17.23
C SER A 15 -4.03 -15.60 -16.39
N MET A 16 -5.12 -16.02 -15.73
CA MET A 16 -5.85 -15.16 -14.79
C MET A 16 -5.02 -14.82 -13.54
N PHE A 17 -4.19 -15.75 -13.04
CA PHE A 17 -3.21 -15.46 -11.98
C PHE A 17 -2.05 -14.58 -12.47
N ALA A 18 -1.63 -14.71 -13.73
CA ALA A 18 -0.57 -13.86 -14.30
C ALA A 18 -1.06 -12.41 -14.55
N VAL A 19 -2.33 -12.21 -14.91
CA VAL A 19 -2.91 -10.88 -15.12
C VAL A 19 -3.15 -10.13 -13.80
N SER A 20 -3.48 -10.83 -12.71
CA SER A 20 -3.57 -10.23 -11.37
C SER A 20 -2.20 -9.87 -10.78
N CYS A 21 -1.12 -10.52 -11.22
CA CYS A 21 0.26 -10.21 -10.81
C CYS A 21 0.79 -8.86 -11.36
N ASN A 22 0.13 -8.24 -12.35
CA ASN A 22 0.64 -7.03 -13.01
C ASN A 22 -0.14 -5.73 -12.68
N LYS A 23 -1.24 -5.82 -11.94
CA LYS A 23 -2.06 -4.66 -11.56
C LYS A 23 -1.97 -4.40 -10.06
N GLY A 24 -1.09 -3.50 -9.66
CA GLY A 24 -0.91 -3.10 -8.27
C GLY A 24 0.30 -2.18 -8.07
N PHE A 25 0.50 -1.76 -6.84
CA PHE A 25 1.64 -0.96 -6.40
C PHE A 25 2.20 -1.55 -5.11
N SER A 26 3.49 -1.32 -4.89
CA SER A 26 4.21 -1.71 -3.68
C SER A 26 4.36 -0.52 -2.75
N PHE A 27 4.85 -0.76 -1.53
CA PHE A 27 5.20 0.34 -0.63
C PHE A 27 6.20 1.31 -1.26
N TYR A 28 7.14 0.82 -2.09
CA TYR A 28 8.15 1.66 -2.75
C TYR A 28 7.57 2.65 -3.76
N ASP A 29 6.38 2.38 -4.29
CA ASP A 29 5.67 3.29 -5.18
C ASP A 29 5.03 4.49 -4.43
N LEU A 30 4.91 4.41 -3.10
CA LEU A 30 4.19 5.38 -2.28
C LEU A 30 5.07 6.55 -1.80
N GLY A 31 6.37 6.50 -2.06
CA GLY A 31 7.32 7.53 -1.64
C GLY A 31 6.94 8.93 -2.11
N GLY A 32 7.18 9.93 -1.26
CA GLY A 32 6.86 11.33 -1.52
C GLY A 32 5.92 11.94 -0.49
N THR A 33 5.38 13.11 -0.81
CA THR A 33 4.52 13.89 0.08
C THR A 33 3.05 13.66 -0.23
N TRP A 34 2.26 13.54 0.82
CA TRP A 34 0.82 13.31 0.81
C TRP A 34 0.15 14.44 1.57
N VAL A 35 -0.93 14.99 1.03
CA VAL A 35 -1.63 16.18 1.55
C VAL A 35 -3.11 15.87 1.77
N GLY A 36 -3.66 16.40 2.86
CA GLY A 36 -5.05 16.24 3.24
C GLY A 36 -5.51 17.36 4.17
N SER A 37 -6.73 17.26 4.69
CA SER A 37 -7.30 18.28 5.59
C SER A 37 -6.52 18.46 6.89
N GLY A 38 -5.78 17.43 7.32
CA GLY A 38 -4.92 17.44 8.51
C GLY A 38 -3.47 17.88 8.28
N GLY A 39 -3.17 18.53 7.14
CA GLY A 39 -1.82 18.98 6.78
C GLY A 39 -1.16 18.08 5.73
N SER A 40 0.11 17.72 5.95
CA SER A 40 0.84 16.79 5.07
C SER A 40 1.64 15.77 5.86
N PHE A 41 1.94 14.66 5.19
CA PHE A 41 2.95 13.71 5.64
C PHE A 41 3.85 13.29 4.49
N THR A 42 5.04 12.79 4.81
CA THR A 42 5.99 12.29 3.82
C THR A 42 6.29 10.82 4.08
N VAL A 43 6.24 10.00 3.02
CA VAL A 43 6.62 8.59 3.04
C VAL A 43 8.07 8.47 2.58
N ASN A 44 8.93 7.96 3.46
CA ASN A 44 10.28 7.53 3.10
C ASN A 44 10.30 6.01 2.99
N THR A 45 10.36 5.53 1.76
CA THR A 45 10.25 4.10 1.46
C THR A 45 11.52 3.33 1.78
N SER A 46 12.68 3.97 1.63
CA SER A 46 13.98 3.40 1.99
C SER A 46 14.12 3.19 3.49
N ALA A 47 13.69 4.16 4.29
CA ALA A 47 13.74 4.09 5.75
C ALA A 47 12.56 3.30 6.35
N LYS A 48 11.54 2.97 5.55
CA LYS A 48 10.24 2.43 6.02
C LYS A 48 9.65 3.27 7.15
N THR A 49 9.56 4.58 6.91
CA THR A 49 9.00 5.55 7.86
C THR A 49 8.02 6.51 7.20
N ILE A 50 7.07 7.02 7.98
CA ILE A 50 6.22 8.14 7.60
C ILE A 50 6.45 9.29 8.58
N THR A 51 6.58 10.52 8.09
CA THR A 51 6.76 11.71 8.94
C THR A 51 5.59 12.67 8.78
N LYS A 52 4.97 13.09 9.88
CA LYS A 52 3.87 14.06 9.95
C LYS A 52 4.08 14.97 11.16
N ASN A 53 3.92 16.29 11.00
CA ASN A 53 4.07 17.26 12.10
C ASN A 53 5.38 17.10 12.90
N ASN A 54 6.50 16.92 12.21
CA ASN A 54 7.83 16.65 12.79
C ASN A 54 7.93 15.37 13.64
N GLN A 55 6.93 14.50 13.59
CA GLN A 55 6.95 13.18 14.20
C GLN A 55 7.19 12.11 13.15
N THR A 56 8.15 11.24 13.41
CA THR A 56 8.43 10.06 12.58
C THR A 56 7.78 8.83 13.20
N TYR A 57 7.11 8.06 12.34
CA TYR A 57 6.41 6.81 12.65
C TYR A 57 7.06 5.69 11.84
N ASN A 58 7.31 4.57 12.50
CA ASN A 58 7.81 3.37 11.83
C ASN A 58 6.67 2.66 11.11
N VAL A 59 6.95 2.16 9.92
CA VAL A 59 5.99 1.39 9.11
C VAL A 59 6.09 -0.08 9.46
N GLN A 60 4.96 -0.68 9.85
CA GLN A 60 4.82 -2.12 10.04
C GLN A 60 3.80 -2.68 9.04
N GLY A 61 4.11 -3.86 8.47
CA GLY A 61 3.24 -4.55 7.52
C GLY A 61 3.33 -4.06 6.07
N ALA A 62 4.29 -3.19 5.74
CA ALA A 62 4.57 -2.86 4.34
C ALA A 62 5.06 -4.10 3.58
N SER A 63 4.21 -4.58 2.68
CA SER A 63 4.55 -5.64 1.72
C SER A 63 5.40 -5.05 0.59
N ASP A 64 6.47 -5.75 0.23
CA ASP A 64 7.28 -5.45 -0.95
C ASP A 64 6.59 -5.97 -2.23
N THR A 65 5.57 -6.83 -2.10
CA THR A 65 4.78 -7.36 -3.20
C THR A 65 3.71 -6.35 -3.63
N LYS A 66 3.52 -6.19 -4.94
CA LYS A 66 2.46 -5.34 -5.49
C LYS A 66 1.08 -5.82 -5.02
N ALA A 67 0.26 -4.88 -4.56
CA ALA A 67 -1.13 -5.11 -4.21
C ALA A 67 -2.01 -3.97 -4.75
N GLN A 68 -3.32 -4.21 -4.86
CA GLN A 68 -4.29 -3.16 -5.18
C GLN A 68 -4.60 -2.27 -3.97
N LEU A 69 -4.38 -2.81 -2.77
CA LEU A 69 -4.59 -2.12 -1.51
C LEU A 69 -3.43 -2.46 -0.57
N LEU A 70 -2.83 -1.42 0.02
CA LEU A 70 -1.77 -1.56 1.01
C LEU A 70 -2.23 -0.90 2.31
N SER A 71 -2.53 -1.72 3.31
CA SER A 71 -2.79 -1.25 4.68
C SER A 71 -1.51 -1.32 5.49
N ILE A 72 -1.13 -0.18 6.06
CA ILE A 72 0.12 0.01 6.79
C ILE A 72 -0.21 0.44 8.21
N MET A 73 0.28 -0.32 9.18
CA MET A 73 0.24 0.08 10.59
C MET A 73 1.42 1.00 10.88
N LEU A 74 1.16 2.07 11.62
CA LEU A 74 2.16 3.05 12.02
C LEU A 74 2.44 2.91 13.51
N LEU A 75 3.71 2.73 13.83
CA LEU A 75 4.17 2.63 15.20
C LEU A 75 4.89 3.90 15.63
N LYS A 76 4.51 4.42 16.79
CA LYS A 76 5.23 5.48 17.51
C LYS A 76 5.69 4.91 18.83
N ASP A 77 6.99 4.92 19.08
CA ASP A 77 7.60 4.44 20.33
C ASP A 77 7.15 3.01 20.70
N GLY A 78 6.95 2.16 19.69
CA GLY A 78 6.53 0.76 19.84
C GLY A 78 5.02 0.54 19.97
N SER A 79 4.22 1.61 20.05
CA SER A 79 2.76 1.56 20.16
C SER A 79 2.07 1.93 18.84
N ASN A 80 0.88 1.39 18.60
CA ASN A 80 0.08 1.74 17.41
C ASN A 80 -0.43 3.19 17.50
N ALA A 81 -0.02 4.01 16.54
CA ALA A 81 -0.43 5.41 16.40
C ALA A 81 -1.53 5.61 15.35
N GLY A 82 -1.76 4.62 14.50
CA GLY A 82 -2.77 4.66 13.45
C GLY A 82 -2.47 3.69 12.30
N THR A 83 -3.40 3.64 11.37
CA THR A 83 -3.27 2.88 10.13
C THR A 83 -3.44 3.81 8.95
N ILE A 84 -2.68 3.63 7.88
CA ILE A 84 -2.96 4.25 6.58
C ILE A 84 -3.22 3.15 5.56
N THR A 85 -4.34 3.25 4.88
CA THR A 85 -4.69 2.38 3.75
C THR A 85 -4.54 3.15 2.46
N PHE A 86 -3.65 2.67 1.60
CA PHE A 86 -3.46 3.16 0.24
C PHE A 86 -4.33 2.31 -0.69
N THR A 87 -5.26 2.95 -1.39
CA THR A 87 -6.15 2.31 -2.37
C THR A 87 -5.63 2.48 -3.80
N SER A 88 -4.73 3.43 -4.03
CA SER A 88 -4.03 3.69 -5.30
C SER A 88 -2.66 4.33 -5.04
N LYS A 89 -1.90 4.63 -6.11
CA LYS A 89 -0.64 5.39 -6.00
C LYS A 89 -0.85 6.87 -5.62
N THR A 90 -2.09 7.36 -5.66
CA THR A 90 -2.42 8.79 -5.50
C THR A 90 -3.36 9.06 -4.34
N GLU A 91 -3.99 8.04 -3.75
CA GLU A 91 -5.01 8.19 -2.72
C GLU A 91 -4.75 7.27 -1.52
N ALA A 92 -4.96 7.82 -0.33
CA ALA A 92 -4.87 7.09 0.92
C ALA A 92 -5.92 7.56 1.92
N ASN A 93 -6.29 6.69 2.85
CA ASN A 93 -7.16 7.02 3.98
C ASN A 93 -6.51 6.53 5.27
N GLY A 94 -6.37 7.43 6.25
CA GLY A 94 -5.74 7.13 7.53
C GLY A 94 -6.69 7.17 8.70
N THR A 95 -6.25 6.61 9.82
CA THR A 95 -6.92 6.61 11.13
C THR A 95 -5.96 7.11 12.21
N GLY A 96 -6.47 7.36 13.43
CA GLY A 96 -5.64 7.82 14.57
C GLY A 96 -4.95 9.15 14.25
N ASP A 97 -3.64 9.20 14.43
CA ASP A 97 -2.84 10.40 14.14
C ASP A 97 -2.85 10.82 12.66
N PHE A 98 -3.29 9.92 11.78
CA PHE A 98 -3.41 10.13 10.34
C PHE A 98 -4.88 10.15 9.87
N ASN A 99 -5.84 10.38 10.77
CA ASN A 99 -7.26 10.39 10.44
C ASN A 99 -7.59 11.32 9.25
N GLY A 100 -8.16 10.76 8.19
CA GLY A 100 -8.63 11.51 7.03
C GLY A 100 -8.18 10.95 5.67
N SER A 101 -8.62 11.61 4.61
CA SER A 101 -8.25 11.31 3.23
C SER A 101 -7.03 12.11 2.80
N TRP A 102 -6.13 11.49 2.04
CA TRP A 102 -4.85 12.04 1.63
C TRP A 102 -4.61 11.81 0.14
N THR A 103 -4.01 12.79 -0.51
CA THR A 103 -3.66 12.74 -1.93
C THR A 103 -2.17 12.94 -2.10
N LYS A 104 -1.54 12.14 -2.96
CA LYS A 104 -0.12 12.29 -3.29
C LYS A 104 0.10 13.57 -4.13
N GLN A 105 1.09 14.38 -3.75
CA GLN A 105 1.55 15.53 -4.54
C GLN A 105 2.49 15.13 -5.67
#